data_AF-A0A327KGA8-F1
#
_entry.id   AF-A0A327KGA8-F1
#
_cell.length_a   1.000
_cell.length_b   1.000
_cell.length_c   1.000
_cell.angle_alpha   90.00
_cell.angle_beta   90.00
_cell.angle_gamma   90.00
#
_symmetry.space_group_name_H-M   'P 1'
#
loop_
_entity.id
_entity.type
_entity.pdbx_description
1 polymer ?
#
loop_
_entity_poly.entity_id
_entity_poly.type
_entity_poly.pdbx_seq_one_letter_code
_entity_poly.pdbx_strand_id
1 'polypeptide(L)'
;MGTWAEYGRVEDAYVESVVRLMAACGVEALRMDDLVYGHLDYDVFGRPEIQPAGEMDDGFWFAGQELLKVIRLVLAKLIWCRLSGRDGFYVHFSFQHDYSMYIGCDRDVAVPALPAGIYAESMPPPNPDASFPW
;
A
#
# COMPACT_ATOMS: atom_id res chain seq x y z
N MET A 1 21.12 8.93 6.90
CA MET A 1 20.17 9.94 6.38
C MET A 1 19.99 9.64 4.90
N GLY A 2 18.82 9.14 4.50
CA GLY A 2 18.54 8.85 3.09
C GLY A 2 18.23 10.14 2.33
N THR A 3 18.64 10.20 1.06
CA THR A 3 18.28 11.27 0.12
C THR A 3 16.84 11.12 -0.35
N TRP A 4 16.17 12.20 -0.77
CA TRP A 4 14.82 12.13 -1.35
C TRP A 4 14.70 11.16 -2.53
N ALA A 5 15.77 11.03 -3.32
CA ALA A 5 15.85 10.05 -4.41
C ALA A 5 15.86 8.60 -3.92
N GLU A 6 16.41 8.32 -2.74
CA GLU A 6 16.34 6.99 -2.13
C GLU A 6 14.94 6.68 -1.62
N TYR A 7 14.27 7.64 -0.99
CA TYR A 7 12.87 7.49 -0.57
C TYR A 7 11.94 7.21 -1.76
N GLY A 8 12.07 7.98 -2.85
CA GLY A 8 11.27 7.77 -4.06
C GLY A 8 11.46 6.37 -4.67
N ARG A 9 12.71 5.87 -4.72
CA ARG A 9 12.99 4.51 -5.21
C ARG A 9 12.32 3.43 -4.37
N VAL A 10 12.31 3.59 -3.04
CA VAL A 10 11.63 2.65 -2.15
C VAL A 10 10.12 2.71 -2.38
N GLU A 11 9.51 3.89 -2.42
CA GLU A 11 8.08 4.02 -2.71
C GLU A 11 7.68 3.39 -4.04
N ASP A 12 8.47 3.62 -5.10
CA ASP A 12 8.25 3.01 -6.41
C ASP A 12 8.27 1.48 -6.34
N ALA A 13 9.18 0.92 -5.56
CA ALA A 13 9.28 -0.51 -5.34
C ALA A 13 8.09 -1.08 -4.55
N TYR A 14 7.52 -0.34 -3.60
CA TYR A 14 6.27 -0.74 -2.92
C TYR A 14 5.09 -0.72 -3.88
N VAL A 15 4.92 0.38 -4.61
CA VAL A 15 3.84 0.53 -5.62
C VAL A 15 3.94 -0.58 -6.67
N GLU A 16 5.14 -0.86 -7.17
CA GLU A 16 5.36 -1.92 -8.15
C GLU A 16 5.04 -3.31 -7.57
N SER A 17 5.38 -3.57 -6.30
CA SER A 17 5.03 -4.83 -5.63
C SER A 17 3.52 -5.03 -5.57
N VAL A 18 2.76 -3.97 -5.24
CA VAL A 18 1.29 -4.02 -5.26
C VAL A 18 0.77 -4.35 -6.65
N VAL A 19 1.22 -3.63 -7.67
CA VAL A 19 0.77 -3.83 -9.06
C VAL A 19 1.08 -5.24 -9.56
N ARG A 20 2.29 -5.77 -9.27
CA ARG A 20 2.69 -7.12 -9.68
C ARG A 20 1.80 -8.18 -9.04
N LEU A 21 1.50 -8.08 -7.74
CA LEU A 21 0.66 -9.07 -7.06
C LEU A 21 -0.81 -8.92 -7.46
N MET A 22 -1.31 -7.69 -7.66
CA MET A 22 -2.63 -7.45 -8.24
C MET A 22 -2.76 -8.15 -9.60
N ALA A 23 -1.80 -7.97 -10.49
CA ALA A 23 -1.81 -8.64 -11.80
C ALA A 23 -1.81 -10.18 -11.67
N ALA A 24 -1.02 -10.74 -10.74
CA ALA A 24 -0.96 -12.18 -10.49
C ALA A 24 -2.28 -12.75 -9.94
N CYS A 25 -2.93 -12.04 -9.00
CA CYS A 25 -4.25 -12.41 -8.48
C CYS A 25 -5.39 -12.05 -9.45
N GLY A 26 -5.09 -11.35 -10.54
CA GLY A 26 -6.07 -10.82 -11.48
C GLY A 26 -7.01 -9.82 -10.81
N VAL A 27 -6.49 -8.86 -10.04
CA VAL A 27 -7.25 -7.78 -9.41
C VAL A 27 -6.92 -6.48 -10.13
N GLU A 28 -7.95 -5.70 -10.48
CA GLU A 28 -7.78 -4.46 -11.27
C GLU A 28 -8.09 -3.19 -10.47
N ALA A 29 -8.86 -3.33 -9.39
CA ALA A 29 -9.29 -2.24 -8.53
C ALA A 29 -9.30 -2.68 -7.07
N LEU A 30 -9.01 -1.73 -6.18
CA LEU A 30 -9.09 -1.91 -4.74
C LEU A 30 -10.09 -0.90 -4.16
N ARG A 31 -10.87 -1.36 -3.20
CA ARG A 31 -11.75 -0.56 -2.37
C ARG A 31 -10.95 0.05 -1.22
N MET A 32 -11.18 1.33 -0.97
CA MET A 32 -10.70 2.03 0.21
C MET A 32 -11.64 1.78 1.39
N ASP A 33 -11.09 1.39 2.52
CA ASP A 33 -11.79 1.21 3.77
C ASP A 33 -11.04 1.92 4.90
N ASP A 34 -11.75 2.41 5.90
CA ASP A 34 -11.20 2.98 7.13
C ASP A 34 -10.28 4.20 6.88
N LEU A 35 -10.68 5.12 5.99
CA LEU A 35 -9.91 6.31 5.63
C LEU A 35 -9.71 7.26 6.82
N VAL A 36 -8.45 7.55 7.10
CA VAL A 36 -8.01 8.52 8.10
C VAL A 36 -7.06 9.51 7.43
N TYR A 37 -7.32 10.80 7.59
CA TYR A 37 -6.39 11.84 7.15
C TYR A 37 -5.28 12.02 8.19
N GLY A 38 -4.02 12.00 7.74
CA GLY A 38 -2.86 12.25 8.58
C GLY A 38 -2.74 13.72 8.99
N HIS A 39 -1.82 14.00 9.91
CA HIS A 39 -1.42 15.38 10.19
C HIS A 39 -0.59 15.90 9.01
N LEU A 40 -1.20 16.78 8.21
CA LEU A 40 -0.52 17.54 7.16
C LEU A 40 0.47 18.53 7.80
N ASP A 41 1.67 18.07 8.17
CA ASP A 41 2.80 18.99 8.25
C ASP A 41 3.21 19.32 6.81
N TYR A 42 2.94 20.56 6.44
CA TYR A 42 2.96 21.17 5.10
C TYR A 42 4.35 21.24 4.44
N ASP A 43 5.07 20.12 4.32
CA ASP A 43 6.31 20.04 3.52
C ASP A 43 6.20 19.04 2.35
N VAL A 44 4.97 18.73 1.93
CA VAL A 44 4.66 18.05 0.65
C VAL A 44 4.94 18.97 -0.56
N PHE A 45 5.25 20.26 -0.31
CA PHE A 45 5.63 21.26 -1.32
C PHE A 45 6.99 20.92 -1.96
N GLY A 46 6.97 19.95 -2.87
CA GLY A 46 8.15 19.54 -3.62
C GLY A 46 7.99 18.25 -4.41
N ARG A 47 6.92 17.48 -4.15
CA ARG A 47 6.64 16.19 -4.82
C ARG A 47 5.38 16.28 -5.68
N PRO A 48 5.49 16.79 -6.93
CA PRO A 48 4.34 16.90 -7.83
C PRO A 48 3.66 15.55 -8.15
N GLU A 49 4.31 14.42 -7.88
CA GLU A 49 3.77 13.07 -7.98
C GLU A 49 2.80 12.69 -6.84
N ILE A 50 2.79 13.44 -5.74
CA ILE A 50 1.86 13.27 -4.62
C ILE A 50 0.74 14.29 -4.80
N GLN A 51 -0.26 13.92 -5.58
CA GLN A 51 -1.50 14.68 -5.73
C GLN A 51 -2.64 13.87 -5.13
N PRO A 52 -3.71 14.52 -4.63
CA PRO A 52 -4.93 13.82 -4.26
C PRO A 52 -5.38 12.92 -5.43
N ALA A 53 -5.71 11.67 -5.13
CA ALA A 53 -6.61 10.91 -6.00
C ALA A 53 -7.98 11.60 -5.94
N GLY A 54 -8.77 11.55 -7.01
CA GLY A 54 -10.00 12.34 -7.23
C GLY A 54 -10.88 12.58 -5.99
N GLU A 55 -12.00 11.89 -5.88
CA GLU A 55 -12.81 11.89 -4.65
C GLU A 55 -12.34 10.72 -3.78
N MET A 56 -11.99 10.99 -2.52
CA MET A 56 -11.49 9.98 -1.58
C MET A 56 -12.45 9.87 -0.39
N ASP A 57 -13.18 8.77 -0.35
CA ASP A 57 -14.08 8.42 0.73
C ASP A 57 -14.13 6.89 0.90
N ASP A 58 -14.61 6.44 2.06
CA ASP A 58 -14.77 5.03 2.36
C ASP A 58 -15.74 4.35 1.37
N GLY A 59 -15.36 3.16 0.93
CA GLY A 59 -16.13 2.37 -0.05
C GLY A 59 -15.85 2.72 -1.51
N PHE A 60 -15.06 3.76 -1.81
CA PHE A 60 -14.66 4.06 -3.17
C PHE A 60 -13.67 3.03 -3.73
N TRP A 61 -13.83 2.74 -5.02
CA TRP A 61 -12.97 1.82 -5.76
C TRP A 61 -11.98 2.61 -6.62
N PHE A 62 -10.70 2.29 -6.44
CA PHE A 62 -9.60 2.91 -7.19
C PHE A 62 -8.94 1.88 -8.09
N ALA A 63 -8.65 2.28 -9.32
CA ALA A 63 -7.96 1.47 -10.32
C ALA A 63 -6.89 2.31 -11.05
N GLY A 64 -5.96 1.63 -11.71
CA GLY A 64 -4.95 2.27 -12.55
C GLY A 64 -4.19 3.37 -11.80
N GLN A 65 -4.01 4.53 -12.44
CA GLN A 65 -3.22 5.64 -11.89
C GLN A 65 -3.79 6.23 -10.60
N GLU A 66 -5.11 6.22 -10.41
CA GLU A 66 -5.72 6.75 -9.18
C GLU A 66 -5.37 5.87 -7.98
N LEU A 67 -5.33 4.55 -8.16
CA LEU A 67 -4.89 3.64 -7.10
C LEU A 67 -3.41 3.87 -6.73
N LEU A 68 -2.54 4.13 -7.73
CA LEU A 68 -1.13 4.41 -7.45
C LEU A 68 -0.97 5.70 -6.63
N LYS A 69 -1.80 6.72 -6.90
CA LYS A 69 -1.83 7.95 -6.09
C LYS A 69 -2.25 7.66 -4.66
N VAL A 70 -3.31 6.88 -4.44
CA VAL A 70 -3.75 6.47 -3.09
C VAL A 70 -2.61 5.79 -2.33
N ILE A 71 -1.95 4.80 -2.95
CA ILE A 71 -0.83 4.09 -2.31
C ILE A 71 0.31 5.06 -1.95
N ARG A 72 0.64 6.00 -2.84
CA ARG A 72 1.66 7.02 -2.57
C ARG A 72 1.26 7.97 -1.44
N LEU A 73 -0.01 8.35 -1.33
CA LEU A 73 -0.51 9.17 -0.22
C LEU A 73 -0.37 8.43 1.12
N VAL A 74 -0.62 7.11 1.14
CA VAL A 74 -0.40 6.27 2.33
C VAL A 74 1.08 6.18 2.69
N LEU A 75 1.95 5.90 1.72
CA LEU A 75 3.41 5.82 1.93
C LEU A 75 4.00 7.15 2.40
N ALA A 76 3.46 8.26 1.92
CA ALA A 76 3.82 9.61 2.34
C ALA A 76 3.21 10.02 3.69
N LYS A 77 2.44 9.14 4.35
CA LYS A 77 1.79 9.35 5.64
C LYS A 77 0.79 10.52 5.64
N LEU A 78 0.25 10.87 4.47
CA LEU A 78 -0.75 11.93 4.34
C LEU A 78 -2.15 11.41 4.60
N ILE A 79 -2.37 10.14 4.34
CA ILE A 79 -3.56 9.39 4.71
C ILE A 79 -3.14 8.04 5.29
N TRP A 80 -4.06 7.40 5.97
CA TRP A 80 -4.04 5.99 6.29
C TRP A 80 -5.36 5.38 5.85
N CYS A 81 -5.32 4.21 5.22
CA CYS A 81 -6.51 3.45 4.88
C CYS A 81 -6.15 1.97 4.69
N ARG A 82 -7.15 1.12 4.73
CA ARG A 82 -7.06 -0.27 4.30
C ARG A 82 -7.50 -0.36 2.84
N LEU A 83 -6.76 -1.12 2.04
CA LEU A 83 -7.14 -1.41 0.66
C LEU A 83 -7.55 -2.87 0.55
N SER A 84 -8.79 -3.10 0.15
CA SER A 84 -9.36 -4.44 -0.02
C SER A 84 -9.74 -4.68 -1.48
N GLY A 85 -9.65 -5.93 -1.95
CA GLY A 85 -10.01 -6.32 -3.30
C GLY A 85 -10.80 -7.61 -3.30
N ARG A 86 -11.16 -8.07 -4.51
CA ARG A 86 -11.80 -9.38 -4.67
C ARG A 86 -10.87 -10.51 -4.26
N ASP A 87 -11.44 -11.69 -4.03
CA ASP A 87 -10.70 -12.93 -3.72
C ASP A 87 -9.74 -12.77 -2.53
N GLY A 88 -10.22 -12.07 -1.49
CA GLY A 88 -9.44 -11.82 -0.27
C GLY A 88 -8.21 -10.96 -0.48
N PHE A 89 -8.08 -10.24 -1.60
CA PHE A 89 -6.94 -9.37 -1.83
C PHE A 89 -6.90 -8.23 -0.82
N TYR A 90 -5.73 -7.94 -0.27
CA TYR A 90 -5.56 -6.82 0.64
C TYR A 90 -4.18 -6.18 0.47
N VAL A 91 -4.12 -4.87 0.73
CA VAL A 91 -2.88 -4.13 0.98
C VAL A 91 -3.08 -3.36 2.28
N HIS A 92 -2.17 -3.58 3.23
CA HIS A 92 -2.18 -2.92 4.52
C HIS A 92 -0.80 -2.35 4.81
N PHE A 93 -0.76 -1.08 5.19
CA PHE A 93 0.47 -0.40 5.61
C PHE A 93 0.44 -0.26 7.11
N SER A 94 1.50 -0.73 7.78
CA SER A 94 1.62 -0.61 9.23
C SER A 94 1.52 0.85 9.65
N PHE A 95 0.73 1.08 10.69
CA PHE A 95 0.57 2.39 11.31
C PHE A 95 1.84 2.86 12.06
N GLN A 96 2.72 1.91 12.43
CA GLN A 96 3.96 2.21 13.13
C GLN A 96 5.05 2.70 12.16
N HIS A 97 6.10 3.35 12.68
CA HIS A 97 7.12 4.03 11.88
C HIS A 97 8.04 3.08 11.07
N ASP A 98 7.69 1.81 10.91
CA ASP A 98 8.50 0.75 10.33
C ASP A 98 8.36 0.60 8.82
N TYR A 99 7.51 1.39 8.15
CA TYR A 99 7.30 1.36 6.70
C TYR A 99 6.94 -0.05 6.17
N SER A 100 6.43 -0.96 7.00
CA SER A 100 6.10 -2.30 6.53
C SER A 100 4.76 -2.32 5.80
N MET A 101 4.70 -3.11 4.74
CA MET A 101 3.48 -3.37 3.97
C MET A 101 3.19 -4.87 4.02
N TYR A 102 1.93 -5.20 4.32
CA TYR A 102 1.38 -6.53 4.19
C TYR A 102 0.49 -6.55 2.95
N ILE A 103 0.70 -7.56 2.12
CA ILE A 103 -0.07 -7.74 0.89
C ILE A 103 -0.30 -9.22 0.64
N GLY A 104 -1.50 -9.57 0.22
CA GLY A 104 -1.88 -10.96 -0.02
C GLY A 104 -3.20 -11.08 -0.76
N CYS A 105 -3.54 -12.31 -1.14
CA CYS A 105 -4.85 -12.71 -1.68
C CYS A 105 -5.13 -14.17 -1.32
N ASP A 106 -6.40 -14.59 -1.35
CA ASP A 106 -6.80 -15.97 -1.03
C ASP A 106 -6.55 -16.94 -2.19
N ARG A 107 -6.17 -16.41 -3.37
CA ARG A 107 -5.84 -17.24 -4.53
C ARG A 107 -4.43 -17.80 -4.39
N ASP A 108 -4.31 -19.09 -4.69
CA ASP A 108 -3.02 -19.73 -4.88
C ASP A 108 -2.38 -19.23 -6.18
N VAL A 109 -1.49 -18.25 -6.04
CA VAL A 109 -0.75 -17.62 -7.14
C VAL A 109 0.73 -17.66 -6.84
N ALA A 110 1.53 -17.85 -7.89
CA ALA A 110 2.97 -17.67 -7.76
C ALA A 110 3.26 -16.22 -7.38
N VAL A 111 3.91 -16.02 -6.22
CA VAL A 111 4.33 -14.68 -5.78
C VAL A 111 5.31 -14.13 -6.81
N PRO A 112 5.02 -12.96 -7.42
CA PRO A 112 5.89 -12.38 -8.43
C PRO A 112 7.23 -11.98 -7.80
N ALA A 113 8.29 -11.96 -8.60
CA ALA A 113 9.58 -11.45 -8.16
C ALA A 113 9.42 -10.02 -7.61
N LEU A 114 10.04 -9.73 -6.48
CA LEU A 114 9.98 -8.41 -5.88
C LEU A 114 10.95 -7.45 -6.57
N PRO A 115 10.63 -6.14 -6.61
CA PRO A 115 11.59 -5.13 -7.07
C PRO A 115 12.82 -5.09 -6.16
N ALA A 116 13.95 -4.66 -6.72
CA ALA A 116 15.19 -4.52 -5.97
C ALA A 116 15.01 -3.53 -4.81
N GLY A 117 15.58 -3.83 -3.65
CA GLY A 117 15.51 -2.98 -2.46
C GLY A 117 14.31 -3.25 -1.55
N ILE A 118 13.41 -4.17 -1.92
CA ILE A 118 12.37 -4.69 -1.03
C ILE A 118 12.88 -5.95 -0.34
N TYR A 119 12.77 -5.97 0.98
CA TYR A 119 12.92 -7.17 1.78
C TYR A 119 11.54 -7.74 2.05
N ALA A 120 11.30 -8.98 1.66
CA ALA A 120 10.10 -9.71 2.07
C ALA A 120 10.43 -10.61 3.26
N GLU A 121 9.71 -10.38 4.34
CA GLU A 121 9.70 -11.29 5.47
C GLU A 121 8.68 -12.40 5.24
N SER A 122 9.03 -13.63 5.63
CA SER A 122 8.04 -14.71 5.66
C SER A 122 7.05 -14.42 6.77
N MET A 123 5.76 -14.34 6.44
CA MET A 123 4.73 -14.17 7.45
C MET A 123 4.77 -15.38 8.40
N PRO A 124 5.03 -15.18 9.71
CA PRO A 124 5.00 -16.28 10.65
C PRO A 124 3.58 -16.87 10.68
N PRO A 125 3.43 -18.18 10.95
CA PRO A 125 2.11 -18.78 11.07
C PRO A 125 1.30 -18.03 12.14
N PRO A 126 -0.03 -17.91 11.98
CA PRO A 126 -0.86 -17.17 12.93
C PRO A 126 -0.61 -17.70 14.34
N ASN A 127 -0.17 -16.80 15.23
CA ASN A 127 -0.02 -17.14 16.63
C ASN A 127 -1.44 -17.31 17.20
N PRO A 128 -1.83 -18.51 17.70
CA PRO A 128 -3.17 -18.76 18.22
C PRO A 128 -3.54 -17.86 19.40
N ASP A 129 -2.55 -17.25 20.07
CA ASP A 129 -2.74 -16.34 21.20
C ASP A 129 -2.65 -14.84 20.81
N ALA A 130 -2.32 -14.53 19.56
CA ALA A 130 -2.29 -13.15 19.07
C ALA A 130 -3.62 -12.80 18.41
N SER A 131 -4.45 -12.04 19.13
CA SER A 131 -5.49 -11.25 18.48
C SER A 131 -4.80 -10.18 17.65
N PHE A 132 -4.58 -10.42 16.36
CA PHE A 132 -4.30 -9.34 15.43
C PHE A 132 -5.56 -8.48 15.34
N PRO A 133 -5.52 -7.20 15.76
CA PRO A 133 -6.60 -6.30 15.44
C PRO A 133 -6.49 -6.05 13.94
N TRP A 134 -7.31 -6.76 13.17
CA TRP A 134 -7.56 -6.44 11.77
C TRP A 134 -8.41 -5.19 11.68
#